data_AF-A0A1Q7GQB5-F1
#
_entry.id   AF-A0A1Q7GQB5-F1
#
_cell.length_a   1.000
_cell.length_b   1.000
_cell.length_c   1.000
_cell.angle_alpha   90.00
_cell.angle_beta   90.00
_cell.angle_gamma   90.00
#
_symmetry.space_group_name_H-M   'P 1'
#
loop_
_entity.id
_entity.type
_entity.pdbx_description
1 polymer ?
#
loop_
_entity_poly.entity_id
_entity_poly.type
_entity_poly.pdbx_seq_one_letter_code
_entity_poly.pdbx_strand_id
1 'polypeptide(L)' 'MLDHAKGIDVSDFQTSDIVVEHHGAEIVVALLLTTSATRKGEPIDHKLWRMMSVWRQVDNRWAMIAHAAVPAE' A
#
# COMPACT_ATOMS: atom_id res chain seq x y z
N MET A 1 -6.98 -7.98 -10.15
CA MET A 1 -6.10 -6.95 -9.53
C MET A 1 -4.61 -7.31 -9.64
N LEU A 2 -4.19 -8.54 -9.33
CA LEU A 2 -2.79 -8.99 -9.41
C LEU A 2 -2.13 -8.95 -10.82
N ASP A 3 -2.90 -9.07 -11.90
CA ASP A 3 -2.32 -9.07 -13.26
C ASP A 3 -1.73 -7.72 -13.69
N HIS A 4 -2.19 -6.60 -13.10
CA HIS A 4 -1.64 -5.28 -13.42
C HIS A 4 -0.25 -5.04 -12.82
N ALA A 5 0.17 -5.84 -11.84
CA ALA A 5 1.46 -5.72 -11.18
C ALA A 5 2.55 -6.61 -11.79
N LYS A 6 2.21 -7.50 -12.74
CA LYS A 6 3.19 -8.38 -13.38
C LYS A 6 4.22 -7.57 -14.18
N GLY A 7 5.49 -7.79 -13.84
CA GLY A 7 6.64 -7.16 -14.50
C GLY A 7 6.92 -5.73 -14.08
N ILE A 8 6.37 -5.29 -12.94
CA ILE A 8 6.74 -4.04 -12.28
C ILE A 8 7.81 -4.38 -11.23
N ASP A 9 9.00 -3.83 -11.40
CA ASP A 9 10.06 -3.88 -10.39
C ASP A 9 10.06 -2.55 -9.63
N VAL A 10 9.68 -2.62 -8.35
CA VAL A 10 9.72 -1.46 -7.45
C VAL A 10 11.16 -1.26 -7.01
N SER A 11 11.78 -0.15 -7.40
CA SER A 11 13.16 0.16 -7.08
C SER A 11 13.29 0.94 -5.77
N ASP A 12 12.29 1.78 -5.46
CA ASP A 12 12.26 2.58 -4.23
C ASP A 12 10.81 2.95 -3.88
N PHE A 13 10.55 3.25 -2.61
CA PHE A 13 9.27 3.74 -2.15
C PHE A 13 9.41 4.67 -0.95
N GLN A 14 8.48 5.62 -0.85
CA GLN A 14 8.36 6.53 0.28
C GLN A 14 6.92 6.56 0.78
N THR A 15 6.74 6.60 2.10
CA THR A 15 5.44 6.73 2.75
C THR A 15 5.29 8.09 3.41
N SER A 16 4.15 8.74 3.23
CA SER A 16 3.78 10.00 3.90
C SER A 16 2.33 9.96 4.40
N ASP A 17 1.94 10.96 5.19
CA ASP A 17 0.57 11.15 5.68
C ASP A 17 -0.04 9.90 6.34
N ILE A 18 0.75 9.23 7.17
CA ILE A 18 0.34 8.02 7.86
C ILE A 18 -0.66 8.38 8.94
N VAL A 19 -1.89 7.89 8.80
CA VAL A 19 -2.95 7.98 9.79
C VAL A 19 -3.23 6.57 10.32
N VAL A 20 -3.22 6.44 11.65
CA VAL A 20 -3.50 5.19 12.34
C VAL A 20 -4.68 5.41 13.29
N GLU A 21 -5.74 4.64 13.11
CA GLU A 21 -6.93 4.68 13.93
C GLU A 21 -7.24 3.31 14.54
N HIS A 22 -7.66 3.31 15.80
CA HIS A 22 -8.05 2.11 16.52
C HIS A 22 -9.58 1.97 16.53
N HIS A 23 -10.07 0.81 16.08
CA HIS A 23 -11.49 0.46 16.00
C HIS A 23 -11.73 -0.87 16.73
N GLY A 24 -11.75 -0.82 18.07
CA GLY A 24 -11.88 -2.02 18.90
C GLY A 24 -10.69 -2.96 18.75
N ALA A 25 -10.93 -4.16 18.19
CA ALA A 25 -9.88 -5.15 17.91
C ALA A 25 -9.17 -4.93 16.56
N GLU A 26 -9.56 -3.91 15.80
CA GLU A 26 -9.01 -3.58 14.49
C GLU A 26 -8.17 -2.30 14.55
N ILE A 27 -7.17 -2.22 13.68
CA ILE A 27 -6.40 -1.02 13.38
C ILE A 27 -6.60 -0.68 11.92
N VAL A 28 -7.00 0.55 11.63
CA VAL A 28 -7.07 1.09 10.27
C VAL A 28 -5.82 1.94 10.05
N VAL A 29 -5.06 1.62 9.01
CA VAL A 29 -3.88 2.38 8.58
C VAL A 29 -4.14 2.94 7.20
N ALA A 30 -4.16 4.26 7.09
CA ALA A 30 -4.20 4.99 5.83
C ALA A 30 -2.86 5.71 5.61
N LEU A 31 -2.35 5.71 4.38
CA LEU A 31 -1.10 6.38 4.03
C LEU A 31 -1.08 6.79 2.55
N LEU A 32 -0.17 7.70 2.22
CA LEU A 32 0.27 7.93 0.86
C LEU A 32 1.56 7.16 0.59
N LEU A 33 1.64 6.48 -0.55
CA LEU A 33 2.83 5.77 -1.02
C LEU A 33 3.28 6.37 -2.36
N THR A 34 4.46 6.98 -2.38
CA THR A 34 5.14 7.34 -3.61
C THR A 34 6.04 6.20 -4.03
N THR A 35 5.86 5.69 -5.24
CA THR A 35 6.66 4.58 -5.78
C THR A 35 7.56 5.05 -6.91
N SER A 36 8.80 4.59 -6.90
CA SER A 36 9.68 4.59 -8.06
C SER A 36 9.72 3.17 -8.59
N ALA A 37 9.29 2.97 -9.82
CA ALA A 37 9.17 1.64 -10.39
C ALA A 37 9.68 1.63 -11.82
N THR A 38 10.15 0.46 -12.26
CA THR A 38 10.44 0.21 -13.67
C THR A 38 9.55 -0.90 -14.20
N ARG A 39 9.22 -0.85 -15.48
CA ARG A 39 8.56 -1.94 -16.20
C ARG A 39 9.38 -2.25 -17.44
N LYS A 40 9.97 -3.45 -17.47
CA LYS A 40 10.89 -3.87 -18.55
C LYS A 40 12.09 -2.91 -18.72
N GLY A 41 12.61 -2.37 -17.61
CA GLY A 41 13.74 -1.45 -17.60
C GLY A 41 13.38 0.03 -17.84
N GLU A 42 12.15 0.34 -18.26
CA GLU A 42 11.68 1.71 -18.44
C GLU A 42 11.06 2.24 -17.14
N PRO A 43 11.38 3.48 -16.71
CA PRO A 43 10.70 4.11 -15.59
C PRO A 43 9.19 4.19 -15.84
N ILE A 44 8.42 3.76 -14.86
CA ILE A 44 7.00 4.09 -14.77
C ILE A 44 6.94 5.41 -14.01
N ASP A 45 6.20 6.39 -14.53
CA ASP A 45 5.96 7.67 -13.84
C ASP A 45 5.70 7.42 -12.36
N HIS A 46 6.34 8.22 -11.50
CA HIS A 46 6.18 8.14 -10.05
C HIS A 46 4.69 8.23 -9.73
N LYS A 47 4.10 7.11 -9.30
CA LYS A 47 2.70 7.09 -8.90
C LYS A 47 2.63 7.30 -7.40
N LEU A 48 1.94 8.37 -7.03
CA LEU A 48 1.41 8.55 -5.70
C LEU A 48 0.18 7.63 -5.57
N TRP A 49 0.15 6.83 -4.52
CA TRP A 49 -0.95 5.92 -4.22
C TRP A 49 -1.56 6.30 -2.89
N ARG A 50 -2.89 6.37 -2.83
CA ARG A 50 -3.63 6.36 -1.57
C ARG A 50 -3.86 4.90 -1.17
N MET A 51 -3.38 4.53 0.00
CA MET A 51 -3.51 3.18 0.54
C MET A 51 -4.29 3.20 1.84
N MET A 52 -5.13 2.18 2.02
CA MET A 52 -5.79 1.90 3.28
C MET A 52 -5.72 0.40 3.56
N SER A 53 -5.44 0.04 4.82
CA SER A 53 -5.39 -1.35 5.26
C SER A 53 -6.04 -1.48 6.63
N VAL A 54 -6.76 -2.59 6.83
CA VAL A 54 -7.35 -2.95 8.12
C VAL A 54 -6.59 -4.16 8.65
N TRP A 55 -6.14 -4.05 9.89
CA TRP A 55 -5.35 -5.04 10.58
C TRP A 55 -6.09 -5.55 11.80
N ARG A 56 -5.99 -6.85 12.07
CA ARG A 56 -6.53 -7.48 13.28
C ARG A 56 -5.52 -8.48 13.81
N GLN A 57 -5.49 -8.66 15.13
CA GLN A 57 -4.74 -9.77 15.73
C GLN A 57 -5.50 -11.09 15.58
N VAL A 58 -4.85 -12.08 14.97
CA VAL A 58 -5.30 -13.47 14.86
C VAL A 58 -4.18 -14.35 15.40
N ASP A 59 -4.47 -15.17 16.42
CA ASP A 59 -3.49 -16.03 17.09
C ASP A 59 -2.20 -15.29 17.49
N ASN A 60 -2.34 -14.13 18.15
CA ASN A 60 -1.25 -13.24 18.57
C ASN A 60 -0.36 -12.70 17.43
N ARG A 61 -0.84 -12.71 16.18
CA ARG A 61 -0.15 -12.11 15.03
C ARG A 61 -1.03 -11.10 14.33
N TRP A 62 -0.44 -10.01 13.87
CA TRP A 62 -1.16 -9.03 13.04
C TRP A 62 -1.36 -9.60 11.64
N ALA A 63 -2.63 -9.67 11.23
CA ALA A 63 -3.03 -10.02 9.88
C ALA A 63 -3.74 -8.82 9.25
N MET A 64 -3.35 -8.50 8.01
CA MET A 64 -4.10 -7.55 7.18
C MET A 64 -5.34 -8.27 6.66
N ILE A 65 -6.52 -7.84 7.10
CA ILE A 65 -7.80 -8.48 6.77
C ILE A 65 -8.56 -7.78 5.63
N ALA A 66 -8.20 -6.53 5.34
CA ALA A 66 -8.66 -5.79 4.17
C ALA A 66 -7.58 -4.82 3.69
N HIS A 67 -7.54 -4.59 2.37
CA HIS A 67 -6.60 -3.68 1.76
C HIS A 67 -7.19 -3.05 0.50
N ALA A 68 -6.98 -1.75 0.34
CA ALA A 68 -7.25 -1.02 -0.88
C ALA A 68 -6.06 -0.11 -1.21
N ALA A 69 -5.75 -0.01 -2.49
CA ALA A 69 -4.75 0.91 -3.03
C ALA A 69 -5.29 1.49 -4.33
N VAL A 70 -5.32 2.81 -4.44
CA VAL A 70 -5.75 3.54 -5.64
C VAL A 70 -4.73 4.62 -5.98
N PRO A 71 -4.51 4.94 -7.26
CA PRO A 71 -3.72 6.11 -7.63
C PRO A 71 -4.31 7.38 -6.98
N ALA A 72 -3.45 8.21 -6.42
CA ALA A 72 -3.79 9.58 -6.06
C ALA A 72 -3.63 10.41 -7.35
N GLU A 73 -4.73 10.98 -7.83
CA GLU A 73 -4.76 11.88 -8.99
C GLU A 73 -3.72 13.01 -8.91
#